data_AF-A0A672SJY1-F1
#
_entry.id   AF-A0A672SJY1-F1
#
_cell.length_a   1.000
_cell.length_b   1.000
_cell.length_c   1.000
_cell.angle_alpha   90.00
_cell.angle_beta   90.00
_cell.angle_gamma   90.00
#
_symmetry.space_group_name_H-M   'P 1'
#
loop_
_entity.id
_entity.type
_entity.pdbx_description
1 polymer ?
#
loop_
_entity_poly.entity_id
_entity_poly.type
_entity_poly.pdbx_seq_one_letter_code
_entity_poly.pdbx_strand_id
1 'polypeptide(L)'
;PYQWRTKCDDNVSVIDGSKVFTASCDKTAKMWDLNSNQTIQIAQHEGPIRTIHWIKAPNYSCVMTGSWDKTLKFWDTRSPNPMMSLQMPERCFCADVVYPMAVVATAERGLIVYQLENQPSEFRRIESPLKHQVSVGSFSKYSIFEVIRWQFKVLK
;
A
#
# COMPACT_ATOMS: atom_id res chain seq x y z
N PRO A 1 -14.16 1.70 -10.01
CA PRO A 1 -13.24 1.87 -8.86
C PRO A 1 -11.97 2.61 -9.30
N TYR A 2 -12.04 3.94 -9.25
CA TYR A 2 -11.12 4.86 -9.94
C TYR A 2 -9.75 4.94 -9.23
N GLN A 3 -8.78 4.13 -9.64
CA GLN A 3 -7.36 4.35 -9.33
C GLN A 3 -6.71 5.01 -10.55
N TRP A 4 -6.52 6.33 -10.52
CA TRP A 4 -5.62 6.99 -11.46
C TRP A 4 -4.20 6.86 -10.91
N ARG A 5 -3.34 6.09 -11.58
CA ARG A 5 -1.88 6.13 -11.37
C ARG A 5 -1.32 7.14 -12.36
N THR A 6 -1.01 8.36 -11.93
CA THR A 6 -0.15 9.24 -12.71
C THR A 6 1.27 8.70 -12.58
N LYS A 7 1.69 7.93 -13.59
CA LYS A 7 3.04 7.42 -13.73
C LYS A 7 3.92 8.59 -14.22
N CYS A 8 4.28 9.49 -13.31
CA CYS A 8 5.48 10.31 -13.41
C CYS A 8 6.38 9.85 -12.26
N ASP A 9 7.63 9.51 -12.56
CA ASP A 9 8.44 8.42 -11.98
C ASP A 9 8.63 8.28 -10.45
N ASP A 10 8.05 9.10 -9.59
CA ASP A 10 8.36 9.11 -8.14
C ASP A 10 7.15 9.26 -7.19
N ASN A 11 5.95 9.51 -7.73
CA ASN A 11 4.79 9.86 -6.91
C ASN A 11 3.65 8.86 -7.09
N VAL A 12 3.13 8.33 -5.97
CA VAL A 12 1.95 7.46 -5.96
C VAL A 12 0.81 8.19 -5.26
N SER A 13 -0.38 8.12 -5.84
CA SER A 13 -1.55 8.83 -5.34
C SER A 13 -2.79 7.95 -5.34
N VAL A 14 -3.66 8.18 -4.36
CA VAL A 14 -4.96 7.50 -4.23
C VAL A 14 -6.03 8.52 -3.86
N ILE A 15 -7.25 8.35 -4.39
CA ILE A 15 -8.38 9.22 -4.07
C ILE A 15 -9.50 8.50 -3.38
N ASP A 16 -10.13 9.19 -2.45
CA ASP A 16 -11.44 8.82 -1.93
C ASP A 16 -12.38 10.03 -2.06
N GLY A 17 -12.93 10.18 -3.27
CA GLY A 17 -13.85 11.26 -3.62
C GLY A 17 -13.24 12.65 -3.53
N SER A 18 -13.28 13.24 -2.33
CA SER A 18 -12.86 14.61 -2.03
C SER A 18 -11.43 14.71 -1.47
N LYS A 19 -10.86 13.59 -1.00
CA LYS A 19 -9.48 13.58 -0.47
C LYS A 19 -8.55 12.85 -1.44
N VAL A 20 -7.41 13.47 -1.72
CA VAL A 20 -6.32 12.93 -2.52
C VAL A 20 -5.14 12.69 -1.60
N PHE A 21 -4.67 11.46 -1.51
CA PHE A 21 -3.45 11.12 -0.81
C PHE A 21 -2.32 11.01 -1.81
N THR A 22 -1.19 11.65 -1.53
CA THR A 22 0.01 11.62 -2.35
C THR A 22 1.18 11.14 -1.51
N ALA A 23 1.95 10.21 -2.04
CA ALA A 23 3.22 9.77 -1.49
C ALA A 23 4.33 10.19 -2.44
N SER A 24 5.39 10.76 -1.88
CA SER A 24 6.57 11.22 -2.61
C SER A 24 7.83 10.46 -2.21
N CYS A 25 8.80 10.43 -3.13
CA CYS A 25 10.18 10.07 -2.83
C CYS A 25 10.83 10.96 -1.76
N ASP A 26 10.23 12.12 -1.44
CA ASP A 26 10.61 13.01 -0.34
C ASP A 26 10.34 12.42 1.07
N LYS A 27 10.03 11.13 1.15
CA LYS A 27 9.78 10.36 2.40
C LYS A 27 8.55 10.82 3.17
N THR A 28 7.72 11.67 2.56
CA THR A 28 6.50 12.21 3.15
C THR A 28 5.30 11.76 2.34
N ALA A 29 4.17 11.56 3.04
CA ALA A 29 2.88 11.51 2.39
C ALA A 29 2.02 12.69 2.83
N LYS A 30 1.30 13.25 1.86
CA LYS A 30 0.42 14.39 2.04
C LYS A 30 -1.01 13.98 1.72
N MET A 31 -1.94 14.56 2.45
CA MET A 31 -3.37 14.52 2.17
C MET A 31 -3.76 15.89 1.64
N TRP A 32 -4.36 15.91 0.46
CA TRP A 32 -4.91 17.09 -0.16
C TRP A 32 -6.43 17.00 -0.14
N ASP A 33 -7.06 17.96 0.51
CA ASP A 33 -8.52 18.11 0.51
C ASP A 33 -8.93 19.00 -0.66
N LEU A 34 -9.70 18.45 -1.61
CA LEU A 34 -10.13 19.16 -2.80
C LEU A 34 -11.17 20.25 -2.50
N ASN A 35 -11.92 20.13 -1.39
CA ASN A 35 -12.95 21.10 -1.07
C ASN A 35 -12.36 22.41 -0.52
N SER A 36 -11.37 22.30 0.37
CA SER A 36 -10.69 23.46 0.98
C SER A 36 -9.41 23.85 0.25
N ASN A 37 -8.97 23.03 -0.71
CA ASN A 37 -7.69 23.13 -1.41
C ASN A 37 -6.48 23.15 -0.46
N GLN A 38 -6.60 22.53 0.71
CA GLN A 38 -5.54 22.48 1.72
C GLN A 38 -4.76 21.18 1.65
N THR A 39 -3.44 21.28 1.79
CA THR A 39 -2.54 20.11 1.86
C THR A 39 -1.99 19.98 3.27
N ILE A 40 -2.05 18.77 3.82
CA ILE A 40 -1.61 18.44 5.17
C ILE A 40 -0.66 17.25 5.06
N GLN A 41 0.49 17.31 5.72
CA GLN A 41 1.39 16.16 5.81
C GLN A 41 0.82 15.16 6.84
N ILE A 42 0.64 13.92 6.41
CA ILE A 42 0.02 12.86 7.22
C ILE A 42 0.98 11.73 7.60
N ALA A 43 2.04 11.52 6.83
CA ALA A 43 2.98 10.43 7.04
C ALA A 43 4.42 10.88 6.85
N GLN A 44 5.31 10.26 7.62
CA GLN A 44 6.76 10.41 7.48
C GLN A 44 7.47 9.06 7.65
N HIS A 45 8.39 8.80 6.73
CA HIS A 45 9.22 7.61 6.68
C HIS A 45 10.71 7.97 6.67
N GLU A 46 11.57 6.99 6.94
CA GLU A 46 13.03 7.19 6.84
C GLU A 46 13.54 7.00 5.41
N GLY A 47 12.79 6.24 4.60
CA GLY A 47 13.04 5.97 3.20
C GLY A 47 11.92 6.46 2.27
N PRO A 48 12.17 6.44 0.94
CA PRO A 48 11.17 6.78 -0.06
C PRO A 48 9.89 5.93 0.07
N ILE A 49 8.74 6.58 0.01
CA ILE A 49 7.44 5.91 0.08
C ILE A 49 7.09 5.44 -1.33
N ARG A 50 6.96 4.12 -1.52
CA ARG A 50 6.68 3.54 -2.83
C ARG A 50 5.20 3.27 -3.07
N THR A 51 4.43 3.08 -2.01
CA THR A 51 3.01 2.72 -2.11
C THR A 51 2.20 3.46 -1.07
N ILE A 52 1.01 3.89 -1.47
CA ILE A 52 0.02 4.50 -0.59
C ILE A 52 -1.36 3.98 -0.97
N HIS A 53 -2.11 3.57 0.05
CA HIS A 53 -3.45 3.04 -0.12
C HIS A 53 -4.36 3.57 0.97
N TRP A 54 -5.59 3.89 0.59
CA TRP A 54 -6.64 4.25 1.55
C TRP A 54 -7.42 2.99 1.93
N ILE A 55 -7.49 2.73 3.24
CA ILE A 55 -8.23 1.60 3.80
C ILE A 55 -9.47 2.16 4.47
N LYS A 56 -10.63 1.79 3.93
CA LYS A 56 -11.93 2.09 4.51
C LYS A 56 -12.52 0.82 5.10
N ALA A 57 -12.25 0.57 6.39
CA ALA A 57 -12.92 -0.48 7.13
C ALA A 57 -14.25 0.06 7.70
N PRO A 58 -15.24 -0.81 7.98
CA PRO A 58 -16.46 -0.40 8.66
C PRO A 58 -16.21 0.22 10.04
N ASN A 59 -15.16 -0.22 10.72
CA ASN A 59 -14.83 0.16 12.10
C ASN A 59 -13.81 1.30 12.18
N TYR A 60 -12.97 1.49 11.15
CA TYR A 60 -11.90 2.49 11.14
C TYR A 60 -11.50 2.87 9.71
N SER A 61 -10.93 4.07 9.55
CA SER A 61 -10.36 4.52 8.29
C SER A 61 -8.90 4.87 8.50
N CYS A 62 -8.00 4.33 7.68
CA CYS A 62 -6.58 4.62 7.78
C CYS A 62 -5.89 4.65 6.41
N VAL A 63 -4.73 5.31 6.37
CA VAL A 63 -3.83 5.29 5.22
C VAL A 63 -2.76 4.25 5.48
N MET A 64 -2.55 3.33 4.53
CA MET A 64 -1.42 2.41 4.54
C MET A 64 -0.32 2.92 3.63
N THR A 65 0.89 3.06 4.15
CA THR A 65 2.08 3.45 3.39
C THR A 65 3.15 2.37 3.48
N GLY A 66 3.68 1.98 2.33
CA GLY A 66 4.81 1.06 2.22
C GLY A 66 6.05 1.77 1.70
N SER A 67 7.13 1.69 2.46
CA SER A 67 8.40 2.39 2.16
C SER A 67 9.55 1.41 1.91
N TRP A 68 10.63 1.93 1.32
CA TRP A 68 11.91 1.23 1.18
C TRP A 68 12.69 1.13 2.48
N ASP A 69 12.25 1.81 3.55
CA ASP A 69 12.77 1.62 4.91
C ASP A 69 12.41 0.26 5.54
N LYS A 70 11.84 -0.66 4.73
CA LYS A 70 11.35 -1.98 5.17
C LYS A 70 10.22 -1.89 6.18
N THR A 71 9.55 -0.75 6.30
CA THR A 71 8.39 -0.56 7.18
C THR A 71 7.11 -0.35 6.39
N LEU A 72 6.04 -0.95 6.91
CA LEU A 72 4.67 -0.69 6.51
C LEU A 72 4.01 0.06 7.66
N LYS A 73 3.60 1.31 7.44
CA LYS A 73 2.97 2.12 8.48
C LYS A 73 1.50 2.38 8.15
N PHE A 74 0.69 2.43 9.20
CA PHE A 74 -0.72 2.80 9.13
C PHE A 74 -0.91 4.14 9.83
N TRP A 75 -1.62 5.06 9.19
CA TRP A 75 -1.80 6.42 9.65
C TRP A 75 -3.28 6.74 9.78
N ASP A 76 -3.65 7.39 10.89
CA ASP A 76 -4.94 8.06 10.99
C ASP A 76 -4.79 9.48 10.42
N THR A 77 -5.72 9.90 9.56
CA THR A 77 -5.76 11.27 9.03
C THR A 77 -5.89 12.37 10.08
N ARG A 78 -6.29 12.00 11.31
CA ARG A 78 -6.46 12.94 12.43
C ARG A 78 -5.18 13.24 13.18
N SER A 79 -4.16 12.39 13.07
CA SER A 79 -2.93 12.53 13.83
C SER A 79 -1.69 12.29 12.95
N PRO A 80 -0.61 13.06 13.12
CA PRO A 80 0.63 12.83 12.40
C PRO A 80 1.42 11.61 12.92
N ASN A 81 0.95 10.97 13.99
CA ASN A 81 1.60 9.79 14.56
C ASN A 81 1.10 8.52 13.85
N PRO A 82 1.99 7.56 13.56
CA PRO A 82 1.56 6.28 13.01
C PRO A 82 0.75 5.54 14.06
N MET A 83 -0.44 5.06 13.65
CA MET A 83 -1.27 4.21 14.49
C MET A 83 -0.60 2.84 14.71
N MET A 84 0.06 2.32 13.67
CA MET A 84 0.72 1.03 13.70
C MET A 84 1.93 1.06 12.75
N SER A 85 3.00 0.38 13.14
CA SER A 85 4.16 0.12 12.29
C SER A 85 4.45 -1.39 12.25
N LEU A 86 4.52 -1.95 11.06
CA LEU A 86 4.87 -3.34 10.82
C LEU A 86 6.21 -3.40 10.10
N GLN A 87 7.13 -4.19 10.65
CA GLN A 87 8.43 -4.44 10.04
C GLN A 87 8.30 -5.55 9.00
N MET A 88 8.79 -5.28 7.79
CA MET A 88 8.87 -6.25 6.71
C MET A 88 10.31 -6.77 6.62
N PRO A 89 10.50 -8.02 6.16
CA PRO A 89 11.84 -8.56 5.96
C PRO A 89 12.63 -7.75 4.91
N GLU A 90 11.92 -7.23 3.91
CA GLU A 90 12.51 -6.59 2.74
C GLU A 90 11.76 -5.35 2.26
N ARG A 91 12.40 -4.60 1.34
CA ARG A 91 11.86 -3.33 0.82
C ARG A 91 10.53 -3.56 0.09
N CYS A 92 9.57 -2.64 0.29
CA CYS A 92 8.28 -2.68 -0.40
C CYS A 92 8.41 -2.23 -1.87
N PHE A 93 7.97 -3.08 -2.81
CA PHE A 93 7.94 -2.72 -4.24
C PHE A 93 6.56 -2.29 -4.70
N CYS A 94 5.55 -3.10 -4.42
CA CYS A 94 4.16 -2.80 -4.72
C CYS A 94 3.26 -3.35 -3.61
N ALA A 95 2.10 -2.75 -3.49
CA ALA A 95 1.07 -3.17 -2.57
C ALA A 95 -0.28 -3.00 -3.28
N ASP A 96 -1.26 -3.76 -2.83
CA ASP A 96 -2.65 -3.62 -3.24
C ASP A 96 -3.53 -3.89 -2.04
N VAL A 97 -4.64 -3.18 -1.93
CA VAL A 97 -5.54 -3.27 -0.78
C VAL A 97 -6.96 -3.47 -1.26
N VAL A 98 -7.55 -4.60 -0.87
CA VAL A 98 -8.96 -4.93 -1.08
C VAL A 98 -9.49 -5.46 0.24
N TYR A 99 -10.06 -4.56 1.05
CA TYR A 99 -10.63 -4.90 2.36
C TYR A 99 -11.54 -6.15 2.25
N PRO A 100 -11.35 -7.17 3.12
CA PRO A 100 -10.56 -7.19 4.36
C PRO A 100 -9.08 -7.61 4.22
N MET A 101 -8.55 -7.72 3.00
CA MET A 101 -7.18 -8.18 2.77
C MET A 101 -6.29 -7.06 2.18
N ALA A 102 -5.01 -7.10 2.53
CA ALA A 102 -3.98 -6.31 1.90
C ALA A 102 -2.88 -7.26 1.42
N VAL A 103 -2.25 -6.94 0.30
CA VAL A 103 -1.10 -7.70 -0.19
C VAL A 103 0.03 -6.74 -0.44
N VAL A 104 1.21 -7.08 0.07
CA VAL A 104 2.45 -6.35 -0.16
C VAL A 104 3.46 -7.28 -0.79
N ALA A 105 4.11 -6.82 -1.86
CA ALA A 105 5.22 -7.50 -2.49
C ALA A 105 6.54 -6.84 -2.09
N THR A 106 7.51 -7.67 -1.71
CA THR A 106 8.84 -7.26 -1.28
C THR A 106 9.92 -7.60 -2.31
N ALA A 107 11.12 -7.06 -2.12
CA ALA A 107 12.23 -7.19 -3.06
C ALA A 107 12.74 -8.60 -3.32
N GLU A 108 12.57 -9.51 -2.37
CA GLU A 108 13.03 -10.90 -2.46
C GLU A 108 11.92 -11.88 -2.85
N ARG A 109 11.01 -11.48 -3.75
CA ARG A 109 9.89 -12.35 -4.17
C ARG A 109 8.94 -12.73 -3.03
N GLY A 110 9.01 -12.04 -1.90
CA GLY A 110 8.09 -12.22 -0.79
C GLY A 110 6.76 -11.53 -1.10
N LEU A 111 5.68 -12.29 -0.97
CA LEU A 111 4.32 -11.76 -0.92
C LEU A 111 3.85 -11.91 0.52
N ILE A 112 3.46 -10.81 1.14
CA ILE A 112 2.89 -10.81 2.48
C ILE A 112 1.44 -10.39 2.35
N VAL A 113 0.55 -11.29 2.77
CA VAL A 113 -0.88 -11.04 2.88
C VAL A 113 -1.14 -10.56 4.30
N TYR A 114 -1.76 -9.41 4.44
CA TYR A 114 -2.22 -8.83 5.69
C TYR A 114 -3.74 -8.92 5.77
N GLN A 115 -4.24 -9.22 6.97
CA GLN A 115 -5.66 -9.12 7.30
C GLN A 115 -5.91 -7.78 7.98
N LEU A 116 -6.93 -7.07 7.51
CA LEU A 116 -7.31 -5.73 7.95
C LEU A 116 -8.58 -5.74 8.82
N GLU A 117 -9.03 -6.91 9.25
CA GLU A 117 -10.17 -7.03 10.16
C GLU A 117 -9.75 -6.62 11.57
N ASN A 118 -10.38 -5.57 12.10
CA ASN A 118 -10.10 -4.89 13.37
C ASN A 118 -8.71 -4.24 13.47
N GLN A 119 -7.63 -5.00 13.30
CA GLN A 119 -6.25 -4.51 13.36
C GLN A 119 -5.42 -5.14 12.23
N PRO A 120 -4.59 -4.34 11.52
CA PRO A 120 -3.71 -4.86 10.49
C PRO A 120 -2.71 -5.87 11.07
N SER A 121 -2.87 -7.14 10.71
CA SER A 121 -2.01 -8.25 11.14
C SER A 121 -1.49 -9.02 9.94
N GLU A 122 -0.30 -9.62 10.05
CA GLU A 122 0.18 -10.51 9.00
C GLU A 122 -0.64 -11.81 9.02
N PHE A 123 -1.22 -12.15 7.88
CA PHE A 123 -1.99 -13.39 7.72
C PHE A 123 -1.11 -14.52 7.21
N ARG A 124 -0.34 -14.25 6.13
CA ARG A 124 0.51 -15.26 5.51
C ARG A 124 1.65 -14.62 4.74
N ARG A 125 2.83 -15.23 4.84
CA ARG A 125 3.97 -14.98 3.97
C ARG A 125 4.03 -16.08 2.92
N ILE A 126 4.12 -15.69 1.66
CA ILE A 126 4.15 -16.58 0.50
C ILE A 126 5.38 -16.19 -0.30
N GLU A 127 6.25 -17.15 -0.59
CA GLU A 127 7.32 -16.93 -1.55
C GLU A 127 6.76 -17.14 -2.96
N SER A 128 6.97 -16.18 -3.86
CA SER A 128 6.47 -16.34 -5.21
C SER A 128 7.28 -17.43 -5.96
N PRO A 129 6.60 -18.36 -6.66
CA PRO A 129 7.27 -19.41 -7.45
C PRO A 129 7.87 -18.86 -8.77
N LEU A 130 7.72 -17.56 -9.06
CA LEU A 130 8.21 -16.94 -10.28
C LEU A 130 9.73 -16.76 -10.23
N LYS A 131 10.41 -17.16 -11.32
CA LYS A 131 11.88 -17.10 -11.48
C LYS A 131 12.42 -15.66 -11.61
N HIS A 132 11.58 -14.69 -11.97
CA HIS A 132 11.95 -13.30 -12.19
C HIS A 132 11.33 -12.39 -11.11
N GLN A 133 12.01 -11.28 -10.81
CA GLN A 133 11.58 -10.31 -9.80
C GLN A 133 10.16 -9.81 -10.05
N VAL A 134 9.46 -9.52 -8.95
CA VAL A 134 8.08 -9.00 -8.92
C VAL A 134 8.09 -7.56 -9.43
N SER A 135 8.18 -7.37 -10.76
CA SER A 135 8.16 -6.05 -11.38
C SER A 135 6.71 -5.56 -11.53
N VAL A 136 6.50 -4.26 -11.26
CA VAL A 136 5.20 -3.58 -11.35
C VAL A 136 4.56 -3.74 -12.75
N GLY A 137 5.35 -4.06 -13.78
CA GLY A 137 4.91 -4.31 -15.15
C GLY A 137 4.05 -5.57 -15.34
N SER A 138 4.33 -6.66 -14.62
CA SER A 138 3.55 -7.91 -14.73
C SER A 138 2.16 -7.80 -14.06
N PHE A 139 1.98 -6.84 -13.16
CA PHE A 139 0.70 -6.52 -12.49
C PHE A 139 -0.02 -5.34 -13.15
N SER A 140 0.52 -4.77 -14.24
CA SER A 140 -0.03 -3.54 -14.82
C SER A 140 -1.33 -3.75 -15.59
N LYS A 141 -1.74 -5.00 -15.86
CA LYS A 141 -3.05 -5.34 -16.45
C LYS A 141 -3.98 -6.10 -15.50
N TYR A 142 -3.47 -6.64 -14.39
CA TYR A 142 -4.22 -7.49 -13.46
C TYR A 142 -3.93 -7.06 -12.03
N SER A 143 -4.96 -6.86 -11.21
CA SER A 143 -4.79 -6.56 -9.78
C SER A 143 -3.90 -7.63 -9.13
N ILE A 144 -3.08 -7.26 -8.13
CA ILE A 144 -2.29 -8.22 -7.35
C ILE A 144 -3.20 -9.32 -6.78
N PHE A 145 -4.45 -8.97 -6.45
CA PHE A 145 -5.48 -9.92 -6.06
C PHE A 145 -5.88 -10.90 -7.17
N GLU A 146 -5.89 -10.51 -8.45
CA GLU A 146 -6.18 -11.44 -9.55
C GLU A 146 -5.04 -12.41 -9.78
N VAL A 147 -3.78 -11.96 -9.72
CA VAL A 147 -2.61 -12.85 -9.82
C VAL A 147 -2.59 -13.85 -8.66
N ILE A 148 -2.90 -13.39 -7.45
CA ILE A 148 -3.03 -14.26 -6.27
C ILE A 148 -4.24 -15.18 -6.40
N ARG A 149 -5.39 -14.69 -6.88
CA ARG A 149 -6.57 -15.53 -7.13
C ARG A 149 -6.29 -16.59 -8.18
N TRP A 150 -5.48 -16.29 -9.19
CA TRP A 150 -5.02 -17.26 -10.19
C TRP A 150 -4.07 -18.29 -9.56
N GLN A 151 -3.07 -17.85 -8.79
CA GLN A 151 -2.15 -18.74 -8.06
C GLN A 151 -2.88 -19.65 -7.07
N PHE A 152 -3.85 -19.13 -6.30
CA PHE A 152 -4.65 -19.92 -5.37
C PHE A 152 -5.66 -20.84 -6.07
N LYS A 153 -6.10 -20.52 -7.29
CA LYS A 153 -7.01 -21.38 -8.07
C LYS A 153 -6.27 -22.52 -8.80
N VAL A 154 -4.98 -22.33 -9.10
CA VAL A 154 -4.09 -23.38 -9.67
C VAL A 154 -3.58 -24.34 -8.58
N LEU A 155 -3.62 -23.94 -7.30
CA LEU A 155 -3.22 -24.77 -6.15
C LEU A 155 -4.39 -25.53 -5.49
N LYS A 156 -5.50 -25.77 -6.21
CA LYS A 156 -6.57 -26.68 -5.80
C LYS A 156 -6.74 -27.82 -6.80
#